data_AF-A0AAV8ZSV4-F1
#
_entry.id   AF-A0AAV8ZSV4-F1
#
_cell.length_a   1.000
_cell.length_b   1.000
_cell.length_c   1.000
_cell.angle_alpha   90.00
_cell.angle_beta   90.00
_cell.angle_gamma   90.00
#
_symmetry.space_group_name_H-M   'P 1'
#
loop_
_entity.id
_entity.type
_entity.pdbx_description
1 polymer ?
#
loop_
_entity_poly.entity_id
_entity_poly.type
_entity_poly.pdbx_seq_one_letter_code
_entity_poly.pdbx_strand_id
1 'polypeptide(L)'
;MVEVKELWRGALNWTAWRTLLLFVFFIICPPVWIAFTLPLGHKYYKVPIIKFMSYLTSHIYLMLFLLIVGITPPYPVVRKGLFPFWYEWILLIWLSGLLLFELTNPSDKSGLGWIKLSVLLFSIFGVGVHLLGILFIDPKHWPTLMYCRNQLFALSFVLACVQILDFLSFHHLFGPWAIIIGNLMKDLARFLAVLAIFVFGFSMQFVALNQPFTDLSSTEVYNLQKIRS
;
A
#
# COMPACT_ATOMS: atom_id res chain seq x y z
N MET A 1 -30.42 18.09 -20.38
CA MET A 1 -29.19 17.33 -20.15
C MET A 1 -28.35 18.13 -19.18
N VAL A 2 -28.29 17.73 -17.91
CA VAL A 2 -27.38 18.36 -16.94
C VAL A 2 -25.98 17.87 -17.29
N GLU A 3 -25.05 18.78 -17.57
CA GLU A 3 -23.67 18.39 -17.84
C GLU A 3 -23.07 17.75 -16.58
N VAL A 4 -22.25 16.70 -16.73
CA VAL A 4 -21.65 15.95 -15.62
C VAL A 4 -20.89 16.86 -14.63
N LYS A 5 -20.37 17.99 -15.11
CA LYS A 5 -19.71 19.03 -14.30
C LYS A 5 -20.67 19.75 -13.35
N GLU A 6 -21.89 20.01 -13.77
CA GLU A 6 -22.93 20.65 -12.94
C GLU A 6 -23.44 19.68 -11.86
N LEU A 7 -23.58 18.39 -12.20
CA LEU A 7 -23.92 17.36 -11.22
C LEU A 7 -22.82 17.19 -10.15
N TRP A 8 -21.54 17.28 -10.55
CA TRP A 8 -20.40 17.18 -9.65
C TRP A 8 -20.29 18.35 -8.67
N ARG A 9 -20.59 19.58 -9.14
CA ARG A 9 -20.67 20.78 -8.29
C ARG A 9 -21.93 20.77 -7.43
N GLY A 10 -22.99 20.11 -7.86
CA GLY A 10 -24.27 20.07 -7.15
C GLY A 10 -24.79 21.50 -6.91
N ALA A 11 -25.24 21.79 -5.69
CA ALA A 11 -25.69 23.12 -5.29
C ALA A 11 -24.53 24.10 -4.95
N LEU A 12 -23.26 23.70 -5.11
CA LEU A 12 -22.10 24.45 -4.67
C LEU A 12 -21.51 25.31 -5.81
N ASN A 13 -21.97 26.56 -5.93
CA ASN A 13 -21.44 27.55 -6.88
C ASN A 13 -20.18 28.27 -6.38
N TRP A 14 -19.22 27.56 -5.77
CA TRP A 14 -18.00 28.15 -5.22
C TRP A 14 -16.87 28.20 -6.25
N THR A 15 -15.99 29.20 -6.13
CA THR A 15 -14.77 29.31 -6.93
C THR A 15 -13.76 28.22 -6.52
N ALA A 16 -12.95 27.75 -7.47
CA ALA A 16 -12.00 26.65 -7.25
C ALA A 16 -11.04 26.90 -6.06
N TRP A 17 -10.60 28.15 -5.88
CA TRP A 17 -9.76 28.55 -4.75
C TRP A 17 -10.43 28.35 -3.38
N ARG A 18 -11.73 28.65 -3.26
CA ARG A 18 -12.47 28.42 -1.99
C ARG A 18 -12.58 26.93 -1.69
N THR A 19 -12.80 26.10 -2.71
CA THR A 19 -12.84 24.64 -2.54
C THR A 19 -11.47 24.08 -2.15
N LEU A 20 -10.38 24.60 -2.74
CA LEU A 20 -9.02 24.21 -2.37
C LEU A 20 -8.70 24.62 -0.92
N LEU A 21 -9.05 25.83 -0.51
CA LEU A 21 -8.88 26.29 0.87
C LEU A 21 -9.68 25.44 1.86
N LEU A 22 -10.93 25.07 1.52
CA LEU A 22 -11.74 24.18 2.33
C LEU A 22 -11.06 22.81 2.51
N PHE A 23 -10.49 22.26 1.44
CA PHE A 23 -9.75 21.00 1.50
C PHE A 23 -8.50 21.09 2.40
N VAL A 24 -7.72 22.17 2.29
CA VAL A 24 -6.58 22.41 3.21
C VAL A 24 -7.07 22.51 4.65
N PHE A 25 -8.22 23.16 4.88
CA PHE A 25 -8.80 23.28 6.22
C PHE A 25 -9.28 21.93 6.78
N PHE A 26 -9.79 21.01 5.95
CA PHE A 26 -10.11 19.64 6.35
C PHE A 26 -8.88 18.86 6.81
N ILE A 27 -7.73 19.07 6.16
CA ILE A 27 -6.46 18.43 6.55
C ILE A 27 -5.93 19.00 7.86
N ILE A 28 -5.99 20.32 8.06
CA ILE A 28 -5.43 20.96 9.26
C ILE A 28 -6.33 20.76 10.47
N CYS A 29 -7.65 20.78 10.29
CA CYS A 29 -8.63 20.74 11.37
C CYS A 29 -9.60 19.54 11.21
N PRO A 30 -9.25 18.36 11.77
CA PRO A 30 -10.12 17.18 11.67
C PRO A 30 -11.55 17.39 12.23
N PRO A 31 -11.78 18.16 13.31
CA PRO A 31 -13.15 18.44 13.78
C PRO A 31 -14.04 19.09 12.71
N VAL A 32 -13.47 19.98 11.88
CA VAL A 32 -14.23 20.63 10.80
C VAL A 32 -14.60 19.63 9.73
N TRP A 33 -13.66 18.78 9.32
CA TRP A 33 -13.94 17.70 8.38
C TRP A 33 -15.06 16.76 8.90
N ILE A 34 -15.03 16.40 10.18
CA ILE A 34 -16.06 15.57 10.82
C ILE A 34 -17.43 16.29 10.81
N ALA A 35 -17.46 17.60 11.09
CA ALA A 35 -18.70 18.37 11.03
C ALA A 35 -19.34 18.33 9.64
N PHE A 36 -18.56 18.53 8.57
CA PHE A 36 -19.05 18.52 7.18
C PHE A 36 -19.46 17.13 6.66
N THR A 37 -18.95 16.06 7.26
CA THR A 37 -19.28 14.67 6.85
C THR A 37 -20.52 14.13 7.57
N LEU A 38 -20.81 14.59 8.78
CA LEU A 38 -21.98 14.15 9.54
C LEU A 38 -23.29 14.77 9.01
N PRO A 39 -24.41 14.03 9.04
CA PRO A 39 -25.71 14.54 8.62
C PRO A 39 -26.39 15.38 9.73
N LEU A 40 -25.72 16.41 10.26
CA LEU A 40 -26.20 17.25 11.39
C LEU A 40 -27.16 18.37 10.95
N GLY A 41 -27.95 18.15 9.89
CA GLY A 41 -28.96 19.09 9.40
C GLY A 41 -28.53 19.99 8.22
N HIS A 42 -27.26 19.99 7.83
CA HIS A 42 -26.81 20.66 6.60
C HIS A 42 -26.87 19.74 5.37
N LYS A 43 -27.04 20.29 4.16
CA LYS A 43 -27.11 19.51 2.91
C LYS A 43 -25.75 19.21 2.25
N TYR A 44 -24.64 19.68 2.83
CA TYR A 44 -23.29 19.57 2.23
C TYR A 44 -22.79 18.12 2.07
N TYR A 45 -23.15 17.22 2.99
CA TYR A 45 -22.78 15.79 2.90
C TYR A 45 -23.33 15.10 1.64
N LYS A 46 -24.35 15.68 0.96
CA LYS A 46 -24.90 15.14 -0.28
C LYS A 46 -24.10 15.54 -1.52
N VAL A 47 -23.25 16.56 -1.44
CA VAL A 47 -22.52 17.10 -2.59
C VAL A 47 -21.34 16.15 -2.93
N PRO A 48 -21.23 15.65 -4.18
CA PRO A 48 -20.19 14.69 -4.57
C PRO A 48 -18.77 15.17 -4.31
N ILE A 49 -18.46 16.44 -4.59
CA ILE A 49 -17.12 16.99 -4.37
C ILE A 49 -16.70 16.98 -2.89
N ILE A 50 -17.63 17.24 -1.96
CA ILE A 50 -17.35 17.21 -0.52
C ILE A 50 -17.11 15.77 -0.05
N LYS A 51 -17.89 14.81 -0.54
CA LYS A 51 -17.66 13.38 -0.28
C LYS A 51 -16.28 12.95 -0.78
N PHE A 52 -15.94 13.31 -2.02
CA PHE A 52 -14.64 13.03 -2.61
C PHE A 52 -13.49 13.60 -1.76
N MET A 53 -13.57 14.89 -1.40
CA MET A 53 -12.56 15.54 -0.55
C MET A 53 -12.45 14.88 0.84
N SER A 54 -13.56 14.37 1.36
CA SER A 54 -13.59 13.63 2.63
C SER A 54 -12.89 12.27 2.53
N TYR A 55 -13.09 11.52 1.44
CA TYR A 55 -12.35 10.28 1.19
C TYR A 55 -10.86 10.53 1.03
N LEU A 56 -10.49 11.57 0.29
CA LEU A 56 -9.08 11.96 0.11
C LEU A 56 -8.44 12.39 1.44
N THR A 57 -9.14 13.20 2.24
CA THR A 57 -8.66 13.61 3.57
C THR A 57 -8.48 12.42 4.50
N SER A 58 -9.45 11.49 4.55
CA SER A 58 -9.35 10.26 5.33
C SER A 58 -8.16 9.39 4.90
N HIS A 59 -7.87 9.32 3.59
CA HIS A 59 -6.72 8.60 3.05
C HIS A 59 -5.38 9.25 3.45
N ILE A 60 -5.31 10.59 3.45
CA ILE A 60 -4.12 11.32 3.95
C ILE A 60 -3.90 11.01 5.44
N TYR A 61 -4.95 11.00 6.26
CA TYR A 61 -4.82 10.61 7.66
C TYR A 61 -4.38 9.14 7.84
N LEU A 62 -4.89 8.21 7.03
CA LEU A 62 -4.41 6.82 7.03
C LEU A 62 -2.89 6.77 6.77
N MET A 63 -2.40 7.51 5.77
CA MET A 63 -0.97 7.58 5.47
C MET A 63 -0.16 8.17 6.63
N LEU A 64 -0.66 9.24 7.26
CA LEU A 64 -0.02 9.82 8.46
C LEU A 64 0.04 8.83 9.62
N PHE A 65 -1.02 8.08 9.88
CA PHE A 65 -1.02 7.06 10.93
C PHE A 65 -0.10 5.88 10.61
N LEU A 66 -0.04 5.42 9.36
CA LEU A 66 0.91 4.40 8.92
C LEU A 66 2.37 4.89 9.07
N LEU A 67 2.64 6.16 8.73
CA LEU A 67 3.94 6.79 8.92
C LEU A 67 4.33 6.83 10.41
N ILE A 68 3.44 7.32 11.27
CA ILE A 68 3.68 7.44 12.72
C ILE A 68 3.79 6.07 13.39
N VAL A 69 3.07 5.05 12.93
CA VAL A 69 3.11 3.71 13.55
C VAL A 69 4.28 2.87 13.05
N GLY A 70 4.48 2.81 11.73
CA GLY A 70 5.41 1.86 11.11
C GLY A 70 6.78 2.42 10.75
N ILE A 71 6.90 3.71 10.46
CA ILE A 71 8.10 4.28 9.82
C ILE A 71 8.88 5.17 10.79
N THR A 72 8.24 6.23 11.31
CA THR A 72 8.85 7.20 12.23
C THR A 72 8.08 7.22 13.56
N PRO A 73 8.18 6.17 14.37
CA PRO A 73 7.46 6.08 15.62
C PRO A 73 7.99 7.09 16.65
N PRO A 74 7.10 7.88 17.30
CA PRO A 74 7.53 8.88 18.28
C PRO A 74 8.04 8.24 19.58
N TYR A 75 7.63 6.99 19.85
CA TYR A 75 8.08 6.20 20.99
C TYR A 75 8.87 4.98 20.51
N PRO A 76 9.82 4.47 21.31
CA PRO A 76 10.58 3.28 20.96
C PRO A 76 9.65 2.08 20.76
N VAL A 77 9.84 1.38 19.63
CA VAL A 77 9.00 0.24 19.22
C VAL A 77 9.25 -0.97 20.11
N VAL A 78 10.51 -1.19 20.53
CA VAL A 78 10.87 -2.26 21.45
C VAL A 78 10.73 -1.73 22.88
N ARG A 79 9.81 -2.34 23.63
CA ARG A 79 9.42 -1.92 24.98
C ARG A 79 9.14 -3.13 25.87
N LYS A 80 9.04 -2.92 27.19
CA LYS A 80 8.82 -3.99 28.19
C LYS A 80 7.45 -4.67 28.11
N GLY A 81 6.49 -4.09 27.38
CA GLY A 81 5.19 -4.71 27.13
C GLY A 81 4.63 -4.28 25.78
N LEU A 82 3.93 -5.18 25.08
CA LEU A 82 3.46 -4.93 23.72
C LEU A 82 2.14 -4.16 23.63
N PHE A 83 1.53 -3.73 24.73
CA PHE A 83 0.23 -3.06 24.68
C PHE A 83 0.21 -1.83 23.76
N PRO A 84 -0.78 -1.73 22.83
CA PRO A 84 -0.77 -0.69 21.82
C PRO A 84 -0.86 0.72 22.42
N PHE A 85 -0.12 1.67 21.84
CA PHE A 85 -0.23 3.09 22.20
C PHE A 85 -1.49 3.73 21.60
N TRP A 86 -1.84 4.92 22.07
CA TRP A 86 -3.03 5.68 21.63
C TRP A 86 -3.12 5.84 20.11
N TYR A 87 -2.01 6.13 19.42
CA TYR A 87 -1.98 6.27 17.97
C TYR A 87 -2.05 4.93 17.23
N GLU A 88 -1.60 3.83 17.87
CA GLU A 88 -1.78 2.47 17.34
C GLU A 88 -3.25 2.03 17.45
N TRP A 89 -3.94 2.40 18.54
CA TRP A 89 -5.38 2.22 18.69
C TRP A 89 -6.18 3.00 17.65
N ILE A 90 -5.81 4.26 17.39
CA ILE A 90 -6.46 5.06 16.34
C ILE A 90 -6.28 4.39 14.97
N LEU A 91 -5.07 3.93 14.64
CA LEU A 91 -4.82 3.21 13.39
C LEU A 91 -5.68 1.94 13.30
N LEU A 92 -5.80 1.16 14.39
CA LEU A 92 -6.66 -0.03 14.43
C LEU A 92 -8.12 0.31 14.10
N ILE A 93 -8.68 1.32 14.76
CA ILE A 93 -10.05 1.79 14.50
C ILE A 93 -10.19 2.23 13.04
N TRP A 94 -9.20 2.95 12.49
CA TRP A 94 -9.20 3.41 11.11
C TRP A 94 -9.20 2.24 10.12
N LEU A 95 -8.32 1.26 10.33
CA LEU A 95 -8.22 0.05 9.51
C LEU A 95 -9.49 -0.80 9.58
N SER A 96 -10.09 -0.93 10.78
CA SER A 96 -11.39 -1.60 10.95
C SER A 96 -12.51 -0.88 10.19
N GLY A 97 -12.53 0.45 10.24
CA GLY A 97 -13.47 1.27 9.47
C GLY A 97 -13.32 1.10 7.96
N LEU A 98 -12.08 1.04 7.46
CA LEU A 98 -11.79 0.78 6.04
C LEU A 98 -12.15 -0.64 5.61
N LEU A 99 -11.93 -1.63 6.49
CA LEU A 99 -12.37 -3.00 6.26
C LEU A 99 -13.89 -3.09 6.16
N LEU A 100 -14.60 -2.47 7.10
CA LEU A 100 -16.06 -2.41 7.08
C LEU A 100 -16.57 -1.70 5.81
N PHE A 101 -15.92 -0.60 5.40
CA PHE A 101 -16.26 0.13 4.19
C PHE A 101 -16.11 -0.74 2.94
N GLU A 102 -15.02 -1.51 2.84
CA GLU A 102 -14.79 -2.42 1.71
C GLU A 102 -15.76 -3.60 1.70
N LEU A 103 -16.12 -4.15 2.87
CA LEU A 103 -17.10 -5.24 2.97
C LEU A 103 -18.52 -4.79 2.66
N THR A 104 -18.89 -3.55 3.01
CA THR A 104 -20.23 -2.99 2.78
C THR A 104 -20.40 -2.49 1.35
N ASN A 105 -19.36 -1.89 0.80
CA ASN A 105 -19.34 -1.35 -0.56
C ASN A 105 -18.13 -1.94 -1.29
N PRO A 106 -18.25 -3.15 -1.85
CA PRO A 106 -17.14 -3.79 -2.54
C PRO A 106 -16.70 -2.90 -3.70
N SER A 107 -15.41 -2.55 -3.73
CA SER A 107 -14.87 -1.73 -4.81
C SER A 107 -14.77 -2.56 -6.08
N ASP A 108 -15.05 -1.93 -7.24
CA ASP A 108 -14.85 -2.59 -8.52
C ASP A 108 -13.38 -3.02 -8.67
N LYS A 109 -13.16 -4.31 -8.88
CA LYS A 109 -11.82 -4.92 -8.99
C LYS A 109 -11.10 -4.58 -10.32
N SER A 110 -11.54 -3.54 -11.03
CA SER A 110 -10.91 -3.12 -12.27
C SER A 110 -9.81 -2.08 -11.98
N GLY A 111 -8.64 -2.23 -12.61
CA GLY A 111 -7.52 -1.29 -12.48
C GLY A 111 -6.99 -1.14 -11.05
N LEU A 112 -7.03 0.08 -10.51
CA LEU A 112 -6.44 0.47 -9.22
C LEU A 112 -7.19 -0.04 -7.99
N GLY A 113 -8.40 -0.60 -8.14
CA GLY A 113 -9.17 -1.16 -7.02
C GLY A 113 -8.43 -2.28 -6.25
N TRP A 114 -7.57 -3.03 -6.94
CA TRP A 114 -6.72 -4.05 -6.31
C TRP A 114 -5.72 -3.48 -5.30
N ILE A 115 -5.23 -2.25 -5.53
CA ILE A 115 -4.23 -1.62 -4.66
C ILE A 115 -4.85 -1.32 -3.30
N LYS A 116 -6.09 -0.83 -3.27
CA LYS A 116 -6.84 -0.59 -2.01
C LYS A 116 -6.97 -1.86 -1.18
N LEU A 117 -7.28 -2.99 -1.83
CA LEU A 117 -7.34 -4.29 -1.16
C LEU A 117 -5.96 -4.74 -0.65
N SER A 118 -4.90 -4.53 -1.44
CA SER A 118 -3.53 -4.84 -1.01
C SER A 118 -3.07 -4.01 0.19
N VAL A 119 -3.36 -2.70 0.22
CA VAL A 119 -3.08 -1.82 1.39
C VAL A 119 -3.71 -2.41 2.65
N LEU A 120 -4.98 -2.80 2.56
CA LEU A 120 -5.73 -3.37 3.68
C LEU A 120 -5.18 -4.73 4.11
N LEU A 121 -4.85 -5.60 3.15
CA LEU A 121 -4.31 -6.93 3.41
C LEU A 121 -2.96 -6.87 4.15
N PHE A 122 -2.02 -6.06 3.67
CA PHE A 122 -0.73 -5.88 4.38
C PHE A 122 -0.92 -5.22 5.76
N SER A 123 -1.89 -4.33 5.91
CA SER A 123 -2.20 -3.71 7.20
C SER A 123 -2.79 -4.73 8.19
N ILE A 124 -3.68 -5.62 7.74
CA ILE A 124 -4.23 -6.72 8.55
C ILE A 124 -3.12 -7.67 8.99
N PHE A 125 -2.19 -8.04 8.09
CA PHE A 125 -1.04 -8.84 8.48
C PHE A 125 -0.13 -8.11 9.46
N GLY A 126 0.09 -6.80 9.30
CA GLY A 126 0.85 -5.99 10.26
C GLY A 126 0.23 -6.00 11.67
N VAL A 127 -1.09 -5.84 11.75
CA VAL A 127 -1.85 -5.98 13.00
C VAL A 127 -1.75 -7.41 13.57
N GLY A 128 -1.89 -8.42 12.70
CA GLY A 128 -1.77 -9.83 13.08
C GLY A 128 -0.39 -10.16 13.66
N VAL A 129 0.70 -9.68 13.06
CA VAL A 129 2.07 -9.83 13.58
C VAL A 129 2.20 -9.21 14.97
N HIS A 130 1.60 -8.04 15.20
CA HIS A 130 1.59 -7.41 16.52
C HIS A 130 0.81 -8.25 17.55
N LEU A 131 -0.36 -8.78 17.19
CA LEU A 131 -1.17 -9.65 18.05
C LEU A 131 -0.47 -10.97 18.40
N LEU A 132 0.22 -11.59 17.43
CA LEU A 132 1.04 -12.78 17.67
C LEU A 132 2.11 -12.52 18.73
N GLY A 133 2.68 -11.30 18.73
CA GLY A 133 3.64 -10.87 19.74
C GLY A 133 3.10 -10.82 21.16
N ILE A 134 1.84 -10.43 21.29
CA ILE A 134 1.16 -10.32 22.60
C ILE A 134 0.82 -11.71 23.14
N LEU A 135 0.39 -12.64 22.28
CA LEU A 135 -0.21 -13.91 22.70
C LEU A 135 0.76 -15.08 22.75
N PHE A 136 1.75 -15.14 21.85
CA PHE A 136 2.48 -16.38 21.57
C PHE A 136 4.01 -16.25 21.58
N ILE A 137 4.58 -15.05 21.47
CA ILE A 137 6.03 -14.87 21.25
C ILE A 137 6.73 -14.33 22.48
N ASP A 138 7.84 -15.01 22.84
CA ASP A 138 8.68 -14.60 23.96
C ASP A 138 9.32 -13.21 23.77
N PRO A 139 9.52 -12.46 24.87
CA PRO A 139 10.14 -11.12 24.85
C PRO A 139 11.48 -11.03 24.12
N LYS A 140 12.23 -12.12 24.08
CA LYS A 140 13.52 -12.21 23.38
C LYS A 140 13.40 -11.93 21.88
N HIS A 141 12.28 -12.31 21.25
CA HIS A 141 12.07 -12.20 19.81
C HIS A 141 11.23 -10.98 19.39
N TRP A 142 10.79 -10.16 20.35
CA TRP A 142 9.99 -8.96 20.08
C TRP A 142 10.64 -7.95 19.11
N PRO A 143 11.97 -7.70 19.13
CA PRO A 143 12.58 -6.77 18.19
C PRO A 143 12.37 -7.17 16.73
N THR A 144 12.61 -8.44 16.40
CA THR A 144 12.43 -8.97 15.04
C THR A 144 10.96 -8.94 14.63
N LEU A 145 10.06 -9.28 15.53
CA LEU A 145 8.63 -9.23 15.27
C LEU A 145 8.14 -7.80 14.98
N MET A 146 8.61 -6.83 15.77
CA MET A 146 8.30 -5.41 15.57
C MET A 146 8.89 -4.86 14.27
N TYR A 147 10.06 -5.35 13.87
CA TYR A 147 10.62 -5.04 12.56
C TYR A 147 9.72 -5.57 11.43
N CYS A 148 9.27 -6.83 11.49
CA CYS A 148 8.37 -7.41 10.49
C CYS A 148 7.05 -6.63 10.39
N ARG A 149 6.45 -6.27 11.53
CA ARG A 149 5.26 -5.41 11.60
C ARG A 149 5.50 -4.08 10.90
N ASN A 150 6.61 -3.42 11.20
CA ASN A 150 6.94 -2.11 10.63
C ASN A 150 7.18 -2.20 9.11
N GLN A 151 7.80 -3.28 8.62
CA GLN A 151 7.95 -3.52 7.18
C GLN A 151 6.61 -3.71 6.47
N LEU A 152 5.66 -4.45 7.08
CA LEU A 152 4.32 -4.60 6.54
C LEU A 152 3.58 -3.25 6.45
N PHE A 153 3.66 -2.43 7.50
CA PHE A 153 3.07 -1.09 7.48
C PHE A 153 3.78 -0.12 6.52
N ALA A 154 5.10 -0.22 6.37
CA ALA A 154 5.85 0.56 5.39
C ALA A 154 5.43 0.19 3.95
N LEU A 155 5.22 -1.10 3.68
CA LEU A 155 4.70 -1.56 2.39
C LEU A 155 3.27 -1.06 2.15
N SER A 156 2.40 -1.15 3.16
CA SER A 156 1.05 -0.55 3.11
C SER A 156 1.10 0.95 2.83
N PHE A 157 2.05 1.68 3.43
CA PHE A 157 2.24 3.12 3.18
C PHE A 157 2.66 3.40 1.72
N VAL A 158 3.60 2.63 1.17
CA VAL A 158 4.01 2.77 -0.25
C VAL A 158 2.82 2.54 -1.17
N LEU A 159 2.02 1.49 -0.93
CA LEU A 159 0.83 1.22 -1.72
C LEU A 159 -0.25 2.30 -1.53
N ALA A 160 -0.38 2.87 -0.33
CA ALA A 160 -1.27 4.00 -0.07
C ALA A 160 -0.81 5.27 -0.82
N CYS A 161 0.49 5.51 -0.97
CA CYS A 161 1.00 6.57 -1.85
C CYS A 161 0.57 6.34 -3.30
N VAL A 162 0.68 5.11 -3.82
CA VAL A 162 0.21 4.78 -5.17
C VAL A 162 -1.30 5.01 -5.29
N GLN A 163 -2.07 4.70 -4.26
CA GLN A 163 -3.51 4.93 -4.23
C GLN A 163 -3.89 6.43 -4.32
N ILE A 164 -3.01 7.37 -3.94
CA ILE A 164 -3.23 8.81 -4.20
C ILE A 164 -3.41 9.11 -5.69
N LEU A 165 -2.72 8.36 -6.57
CA LEU A 165 -2.84 8.57 -8.01
C LEU A 165 -4.27 8.33 -8.52
N ASP A 166 -5.01 7.42 -7.88
CA ASP A 166 -6.43 7.20 -8.18
C ASP A 166 -7.25 8.45 -7.85
N PHE A 167 -6.98 9.06 -6.69
CA PHE A 167 -7.58 10.33 -6.29
C PHE A 167 -7.10 11.51 -7.13
N LEU A 168 -6.03 11.44 -7.92
CA LEU A 168 -5.65 12.55 -8.80
C LEU A 168 -6.31 12.44 -10.18
N SER A 169 -6.81 11.26 -10.55
CA SER A 169 -7.40 10.99 -11.86
C SER A 169 -8.64 11.85 -12.21
N PHE A 170 -9.33 12.42 -11.23
CA PHE A 170 -10.45 13.34 -11.47
C PHE A 170 -10.03 14.66 -12.13
N HIS A 171 -8.76 15.05 -11.99
CA HIS A 171 -8.25 16.28 -12.57
C HIS A 171 -8.00 16.07 -14.06
N HIS A 172 -8.48 16.98 -14.90
CA HIS A 172 -8.37 16.91 -16.36
C HIS A 172 -6.93 16.73 -16.88
N LEU A 173 -5.93 17.26 -16.16
CA LEU A 173 -4.53 17.04 -16.51
C LEU A 173 -4.00 15.68 -16.06
N PHE A 174 -4.54 15.04 -15.02
CA PHE A 174 -3.98 13.80 -14.48
C PHE A 174 -4.74 12.55 -14.95
N GLY A 175 -6.00 12.68 -15.36
CA GLY A 175 -6.82 11.59 -15.91
C GLY A 175 -6.18 10.90 -17.13
N PRO A 176 -5.83 11.63 -18.20
CA PRO A 176 -5.20 11.03 -19.39
C PRO A 176 -3.85 10.35 -19.08
N TRP A 177 -3.05 10.91 -18.16
CA TRP A 177 -1.77 10.33 -17.76
C TRP A 177 -1.93 9.00 -17.04
N ALA A 178 -2.92 8.88 -16.15
CA ALA A 178 -3.22 7.62 -15.48
C ALA A 178 -3.55 6.50 -16.48
N ILE A 179 -4.28 6.82 -17.55
CA ILE A 179 -4.61 5.86 -18.63
C ILE A 179 -3.33 5.44 -19.39
N ILE A 180 -2.48 6.40 -19.76
CA ILE A 180 -1.22 6.13 -20.46
C ILE A 180 -0.31 5.26 -19.59
N ILE A 181 -0.13 5.58 -18.32
CA ILE A 181 0.66 4.77 -17.37
C ILE A 181 0.10 3.35 -17.31
N GLY A 182 -1.22 3.19 -17.20
CA GLY A 182 -1.86 1.87 -17.19
C GLY A 182 -1.61 1.05 -18.45
N ASN A 183 -1.57 1.70 -19.62
CA ASN A 183 -1.23 1.02 -20.89
C ASN A 183 0.27 0.67 -20.95
N LEU A 184 1.16 1.58 -20.56
CA LEU A 184 2.60 1.33 -20.51
C LEU A 184 2.96 0.19 -19.54
N MET A 185 2.25 0.06 -18.41
CA MET A 185 2.47 -1.06 -17.47
C MET A 185 2.17 -2.42 -18.10
N LYS A 186 1.19 -2.52 -19.01
CA LYS A 186 0.91 -3.77 -19.74
C LYS A 186 2.04 -4.11 -20.71
N ASP A 187 2.58 -3.12 -21.40
CA ASP A 187 3.70 -3.31 -22.32
C ASP A 187 4.99 -3.64 -21.57
N LEU A 188 5.22 -2.99 -20.42
CA LEU A 188 6.32 -3.30 -19.50
C LEU A 188 6.24 -4.75 -19.01
N ALA A 189 5.05 -5.25 -18.66
CA ALA A 189 4.89 -6.64 -18.22
C ALA A 189 5.24 -7.65 -19.33
N ARG A 190 4.87 -7.36 -20.59
CA ARG A 190 5.27 -8.19 -21.74
C ARG A 190 6.79 -8.16 -21.95
N PHE A 191 7.40 -6.98 -21.84
CA PHE A 191 8.85 -6.84 -21.94
C PHE A 191 9.57 -7.59 -20.81
N LEU A 192 9.08 -7.48 -19.57
CA LEU A 192 9.64 -8.14 -18.40
C LEU A 192 9.62 -9.66 -18.55
N ALA A 193 8.58 -10.24 -19.14
CA ALA A 193 8.50 -11.68 -19.42
C ALA A 193 9.62 -12.13 -20.37
N VAL A 194 9.84 -11.40 -21.47
CA VAL A 194 10.93 -11.70 -22.41
C VAL A 194 12.29 -11.55 -21.71
N LEU A 195 12.49 -10.45 -20.98
CA LEU A 195 13.71 -10.22 -20.21
C LEU A 195 13.98 -11.34 -19.20
N ALA A 196 12.95 -11.81 -18.49
CA ALA A 196 13.08 -12.88 -17.50
C ALA A 196 13.54 -14.20 -18.14
N ILE A 197 13.05 -14.54 -19.34
CA ILE A 197 13.50 -15.73 -20.08
C ILE A 197 15.00 -15.63 -20.40
N PHE A 198 15.45 -14.47 -20.91
CA PHE A 198 16.87 -14.27 -21.22
C PHE A 198 17.73 -14.29 -19.95
N VAL A 199 17.35 -13.55 -18.91
CA VAL A 199 18.09 -13.53 -17.64
C VAL A 199 18.19 -14.94 -17.06
N PHE A 200 17.10 -15.70 -17.05
CA PHE A 200 17.11 -17.08 -16.58
C PHE A 200 18.03 -17.97 -17.43
N GLY A 201 17.88 -17.93 -18.76
CA GLY A 201 18.70 -18.74 -19.68
C GLY A 201 20.20 -18.47 -19.53
N PHE A 202 20.59 -17.19 -19.51
CA PHE A 202 22.00 -16.83 -19.31
C PHE A 202 22.50 -17.14 -17.90
N SER A 203 21.67 -16.95 -16.86
CA SER A 203 22.04 -17.32 -15.50
C SER A 203 22.36 -18.80 -15.39
N MET A 204 21.55 -19.67 -16.01
CA MET A 204 21.81 -21.11 -16.04
C MET A 204 23.09 -21.46 -16.81
N GLN A 205 23.37 -20.76 -17.92
CA GLN A 205 24.64 -20.92 -18.64
C GLN A 205 25.84 -20.52 -17.77
N PHE A 206 25.77 -19.41 -17.03
CA PHE A 206 26.82 -19.01 -16.09
C PHE A 206 27.00 -20.02 -14.96
N VAL A 207 25.92 -20.61 -14.44
CA VAL A 207 26.02 -21.69 -13.44
C VAL A 207 26.75 -22.91 -14.02
N ALA A 208 26.46 -23.30 -15.28
CA ALA A 208 27.14 -24.41 -15.94
C ALA A 208 28.64 -24.15 -16.18
N LEU A 209 29.01 -22.91 -16.54
CA LEU A 209 30.40 -22.52 -16.76
C LEU A 209 31.24 -22.48 -15.47
N ASN A 210 30.61 -22.20 -14.32
CA ASN A 210 31.31 -22.15 -13.03
C ASN A 210 31.41 -23.52 -12.35
N GLN A 211 31.15 -24.62 -13.06
CA GLN A 211 31.42 -25.96 -12.54
C GLN A 211 32.93 -26.19 -12.47
N PRO A 212 33.47 -26.64 -11.33
CA PRO A 212 34.90 -26.90 -11.19
C PRO A 212 35.26 -28.14 -11.99
N PHE A 213 36.08 -27.97 -13.02
CA PHE A 213 36.72 -29.06 -13.74
C PHE A 213 38.19 -29.07 -13.37
N THR A 214 38.65 -30.19 -12.81
CA THR A 214 40.06 -30.46 -12.55
C THR A 214 40.48 -31.68 -13.35
N ASP A 215 41.65 -31.60 -13.97
CA ASP A 215 42.22 -32.76 -14.64
C ASP A 215 42.52 -33.87 -13.62
N LEU A 216 42.26 -35.11 -14.02
CA LEU A 216 42.48 -36.30 -13.18
C LEU A 216 43.98 -36.56 -13.02
N SER A 217 44.42 -36.94 -11.82
CA SER A 217 45.77 -37.43 -11.59
C SER A 217 45.98 -38.82 -12.22
N SER A 218 47.22 -39.17 -12.57
CA SER A 218 47.54 -40.47 -13.18
C SER A 218 47.12 -41.65 -12.31
N THR A 219 47.12 -41.49 -10.98
CA THR A 219 46.68 -42.51 -10.02
C THR A 219 45.16 -42.72 -10.06
N GLU A 220 44.37 -41.65 -10.20
CA GLU A 220 42.91 -41.73 -10.33
C GLU A 220 42.48 -42.38 -11.64
N VAL A 221 43.18 -42.09 -12.74
CA VAL A 221 42.95 -42.73 -14.04
C VAL A 221 43.18 -44.24 -13.96
N TYR A 222 44.28 -44.69 -13.34
CA TYR A 222 44.57 -46.12 -13.14
C TYR A 222 43.47 -46.82 -12.32
N ASN A 223 43.00 -46.18 -11.24
CA ASN A 223 41.94 -46.73 -10.39
C ASN A 223 40.60 -46.86 -11.13
N LEU A 224 40.23 -45.86 -11.94
CA LEU A 224 39.02 -45.92 -12.78
C LEU A 224 39.08 -47.03 -13.83
N GLN A 225 40.25 -47.27 -14.41
CA GLN A 225 40.44 -48.36 -15.39
C GLN A 225 40.37 -49.74 -14.74
N LYS A 226 40.91 -49.90 -13.52
CA LYS A 226 40.87 -51.16 -12.76
C LYS A 226 39.47 -51.55 -12.28
N ILE A 227 38.61 -50.57 -11.98
CA ILE A 227 37.20 -50.84 -11.62
C ILE A 227 36.39 -51.30 -12.83
N ARG A 228 36.86 -50.99 -14.05
CA ARG A 228 36.17 -51.31 -15.31
C ARG A 228 36.52 -52.70 -15.87
N SER A 229 37.56 -53.36 -15.34
CA SER A 229 37.98 -54.74 -15.68
C SER A 229 37.39 -55.75 -14.71
#